data_AF-A0AAJ4AN95-F1
#
_entry.id   AF-A0AAJ4AN95-F1
#
_cell.length_a   1.000
_cell.length_b   1.000
_cell.length_c   1.000
_cell.angle_alpha   90.00
_cell.angle_beta   90.00
_cell.angle_gamma   90.00
#
_symmetry.space_group_name_H-M   'P 1'
#
loop_
_entity.id
_entity.type
_entity.pdbx_description
1 polymer ?
#
loop_
_entity_poly.entity_id
_entity_poly.type
_entity_poly.pdbx_seq_one_letter_code
_entity_poly.pdbx_strand_id
1 'polypeptide(L)'
;MKAIISLFIILFTSGALAHCDINTHITEIPYAKNSSYFPSQYTKQLDELIETSAGKSGYLLLEFQIQEQQQDTNVRKYNMWLANRRIDRIKEYLTKSSYSAPIISRILTASSEELRDVNISWCHNEASQHDKMLANTHSEK
;
A
#
# COMPACT_ATOMS: atom_id res chain seq x y z
N MET A 1 43.21 -26.41 -23.60
CA MET A 1 42.67 -25.11 -23.15
C MET A 1 41.35 -25.36 -22.43
N LYS A 2 41.26 -25.03 -21.14
CA LYS A 2 40.04 -25.22 -20.32
C LYS A 2 39.18 -23.96 -20.46
N ALA A 3 38.04 -24.06 -21.15
CA ALA A 3 37.04 -23.00 -21.17
C ALA A 3 36.14 -23.14 -19.94
N ILE A 4 36.27 -22.22 -18.99
CA ILE A 4 35.33 -22.08 -17.87
C ILE A 4 34.14 -21.30 -18.41
N ILE A 5 33.03 -21.98 -18.67
CA ILE A 5 31.77 -21.35 -19.07
C ILE A 5 31.13 -20.81 -17.78
N SER A 6 31.30 -19.51 -17.53
CA SER A 6 30.59 -18.80 -16.47
C SER A 6 29.11 -18.72 -16.83
N LEU A 7 28.29 -19.48 -16.11
CA LEU A 7 26.83 -19.46 -16.20
C LEU A 7 26.29 -18.18 -15.53
N PHE A 8 25.98 -17.16 -16.32
CA PHE A 8 25.24 -15.98 -15.85
C PHE A 8 23.78 -16.38 -15.62
N ILE A 9 23.41 -16.60 -14.36
CA ILE A 9 22.00 -16.75 -13.95
C ILE A 9 21.38 -15.36 -13.98
N ILE A 10 20.62 -15.08 -15.04
CA ILE A 10 19.79 -13.87 -15.10
C ILE A 10 18.55 -14.15 -14.25
N LEU A 11 18.52 -13.61 -13.03
CA LEU A 11 17.32 -13.56 -12.21
C LEU A 11 16.34 -12.58 -12.87
N PHE A 12 15.49 -13.10 -13.76
CA PHE A 12 14.29 -12.40 -14.19
C PHE A 12 13.31 -12.41 -13.02
N THR A 13 13.45 -11.45 -12.12
CA THR A 13 12.35 -11.09 -11.23
C THR A 13 11.29 -10.42 -12.09
N SER A 14 10.36 -11.20 -12.61
CA SER A 14 9.09 -10.66 -13.10
C SER A 14 8.48 -9.91 -11.93
N GLY A 15 8.57 -8.58 -11.94
CA GLY A 15 7.90 -7.75 -10.97
C GLY A 15 6.42 -8.02 -11.09
N ALA A 16 5.87 -8.84 -10.19
CA ALA A 16 4.44 -8.93 -10.01
C ALA A 16 4.00 -7.51 -9.62
N LEU A 17 3.43 -6.78 -10.60
CA LEU A 17 2.73 -5.55 -10.31
C LEU A 17 1.61 -5.96 -9.37
N ALA A 18 1.73 -5.57 -8.11
CA ALA A 18 0.75 -5.90 -7.08
C ALA A 18 -0.60 -5.28 -7.49
N HIS A 19 -1.44 -6.09 -8.14
CA HIS A 19 -2.80 -5.74 -8.51
C HIS A 19 -3.69 -6.08 -7.30
N CYS A 20 -4.51 -5.11 -6.89
CA CYS A 20 -5.34 -5.24 -5.71
C CYS A 20 -6.80 -5.15 -6.14
N ASP A 21 -7.34 -6.26 -6.63
CA ASP A 21 -8.73 -6.33 -7.08
C ASP A 21 -9.71 -6.41 -5.92
N ILE A 22 -9.26 -6.99 -4.79
CA ILE A 22 -10.05 -7.12 -3.58
C ILE A 22 -9.27 -6.50 -2.42
N ASN A 23 -9.61 -5.25 -2.11
CA ASN A 23 -9.18 -4.60 -0.89
C ASN A 23 -10.27 -4.64 0.18
N THR A 24 -9.84 -4.65 1.44
CA THR A 24 -10.69 -4.40 2.59
C THR A 24 -10.25 -3.07 3.19
N HIS A 25 -11.14 -2.08 3.13
CA HIS A 25 -10.91 -0.80 3.80
C HIS A 25 -10.72 -1.02 5.31
N ILE A 26 -9.69 -0.39 5.89
CA ILE A 26 -9.40 -0.47 7.32
C ILE A 26 -9.76 0.86 7.99
N THR A 27 -9.10 1.94 7.58
CA THR A 27 -9.28 3.27 8.15
C THR A 27 -8.75 4.36 7.22
N GLU A 28 -9.07 5.61 7.52
CA GLU A 28 -8.57 6.80 6.86
C GLU A 28 -7.93 7.73 7.88
N ILE A 29 -6.75 8.25 7.56
CA ILE A 29 -6.03 9.20 8.42
C ILE A 29 -6.06 10.59 7.77
N PRO A 30 -6.91 11.52 8.24
CA PRO A 30 -6.99 12.86 7.70
C PRO A 30 -5.79 13.72 8.13
N TYR A 31 -5.33 14.56 7.21
CA TYR A 31 -4.28 15.54 7.45
C TYR A 31 -4.81 16.97 7.41
N ALA A 32 -4.28 17.79 8.31
CA ALA A 32 -4.45 19.24 8.24
C ALA A 32 -3.86 19.80 6.93
N LYS A 33 -4.44 20.90 6.46
CA LYS A 33 -3.95 21.63 5.27
C LYS A 33 -2.46 21.98 5.44
N ASN A 34 -1.67 21.75 4.40
CA ASN A 34 -0.22 22.00 4.35
C ASN A 34 0.61 21.27 5.42
N SER A 35 0.05 20.27 6.10
CA SER A 35 0.78 19.43 7.06
C SER A 35 1.04 18.04 6.51
N SER A 36 2.24 17.52 6.78
CA SER A 36 2.60 16.11 6.55
C SER A 36 2.52 15.25 7.82
N TYR A 37 2.20 15.82 8.98
CA TYR A 37 2.13 15.08 10.24
C TYR A 37 0.69 14.66 10.49
N PHE A 38 0.47 13.36 10.67
CA PHE A 38 -0.85 12.87 11.06
C PHE A 38 -1.11 13.23 12.53
N PRO A 39 -2.36 13.52 12.90
CA PRO A 39 -2.70 13.81 14.29
C PRO A 39 -2.43 12.61 15.21
N SER A 40 -1.91 12.85 16.41
CA SER A 40 -1.54 11.80 17.38
C SER A 40 -2.71 10.91 17.82
N GLN A 41 -3.94 11.38 17.69
CA GLN A 41 -5.13 10.56 17.98
C GLN A 41 -5.25 9.31 17.09
N TYR A 42 -4.60 9.31 15.92
CA TYR A 42 -4.59 8.17 14.99
C TYR A 42 -3.49 7.15 15.30
N THR A 43 -2.56 7.45 16.21
CA THR A 43 -1.51 6.52 16.64
C THR A 43 -2.11 5.20 17.13
N LYS A 44 -3.15 5.26 17.97
CA LYS A 44 -3.82 4.07 18.50
C LYS A 44 -4.40 3.17 17.39
N GLN A 45 -4.96 3.76 16.33
CA GLN A 45 -5.49 2.99 15.21
C GLN A 45 -4.37 2.28 14.42
N LEU A 46 -3.22 2.94 14.29
CA LEU A 46 -2.04 2.33 13.67
C LEU A 46 -1.46 1.21 14.54
N ASP A 47 -1.52 1.34 15.87
CA ASP A 47 -1.11 0.29 16.80
C ASP A 47 -2.01 -0.95 16.69
N GLU A 48 -3.33 -0.77 16.63
CA GLU A 48 -4.29 -1.87 16.41
C GLU A 48 -4.06 -2.59 15.06
N LEU A 49 -3.65 -1.84 14.02
CA LEU A 49 -3.27 -2.42 12.74
C LEU A 49 -2.06 -3.36 12.87
N ILE A 50 -1.07 -2.99 13.67
CA ILE A 50 0.15 -3.77 13.89
C ILE A 50 -0.16 -5.11 14.57
N GLU A 51 -1.09 -5.13 15.50
CA GLU A 51 -1.50 -6.36 16.20
C GLU A 51 -2.31 -7.32 15.30
N THR A 52 -3.09 -6.77 14.37
CA THR A 52 -4.09 -7.55 13.61
C THR A 52 -3.61 -8.09 12.26
N SER A 53 -2.42 -7.69 11.80
CA SER A 53 -1.86 -8.11 10.50
C SER A 53 -1.02 -9.38 10.56
N ALA A 54 -0.69 -9.89 11.75
CA ALA A 54 0.14 -11.08 11.92
C ALA A 54 -0.50 -12.32 11.26
N GLY A 55 0.25 -12.99 10.38
CA GLY A 55 -0.15 -14.26 9.77
C GLY A 55 -1.12 -14.18 8.59
N LYS A 56 -1.48 -12.97 8.11
CA LYS A 56 -2.35 -12.81 6.93
C LYS A 56 -1.52 -12.73 5.64
N SER A 57 -1.94 -13.48 4.61
CA SER A 57 -1.36 -13.38 3.26
C SER A 57 -1.93 -12.17 2.54
N GLY A 58 -1.06 -11.22 2.19
CA GLY A 58 -1.47 -9.97 1.55
C GLY A 58 -0.46 -8.86 1.81
N TYR A 59 -0.89 -7.63 1.58
CA TYR A 59 -0.12 -6.43 1.84
C TYR A 59 -1.02 -5.28 2.25
N LEU A 60 -0.44 -4.32 2.97
CA LEU A 60 -1.10 -3.07 3.29
C LEU A 60 -0.97 -2.10 2.10
N LEU A 61 -2.07 -1.53 1.66
CA LEU A 61 -2.12 -0.47 0.67
C LEU A 61 -2.37 0.88 1.36
N LEU A 62 -1.46 1.82 1.14
CA LEU A 62 -1.59 3.21 1.53
C LEU A 62 -1.87 4.05 0.30
N GLU A 63 -3.04 4.67 0.22
CA GLU A 63 -3.44 5.45 -0.94
C GLU A 63 -3.72 6.90 -0.56
N PHE A 64 -3.26 7.84 -1.39
CA PHE A 64 -3.57 9.25 -1.23
C PHE A 64 -4.10 9.80 -2.56
N GLN A 65 -5.20 10.53 -2.50
CA GLN A 65 -5.82 11.11 -3.68
C GLN A 65 -5.45 12.58 -3.83
N ILE A 66 -5.05 12.97 -5.03
CA ILE A 66 -4.79 14.36 -5.44
C ILE A 66 -5.87 14.75 -6.44
N GLN A 67 -6.42 15.93 -6.23
CA GLN A 67 -7.38 16.53 -7.13
C GLN A 67 -6.82 16.68 -8.55
N GLU A 68 -7.58 16.26 -9.55
CA GLU A 68 -7.18 16.23 -10.96
C GLU A 68 -6.92 17.64 -11.53
N GLN A 69 -7.79 18.59 -11.18
CA GLN A 69 -7.80 19.92 -11.78
C GLN A 69 -6.91 20.91 -11.02
N GLN A 70 -5.58 20.76 -11.16
CA GLN A 70 -4.59 21.70 -10.63
C GLN A 70 -3.90 22.44 -11.77
N GLN A 71 -4.40 23.64 -12.10
CA GLN A 71 -3.89 24.42 -13.24
C GLN A 71 -2.46 24.93 -13.04
N ASP A 72 -2.07 25.22 -11.80
CA ASP A 72 -0.72 25.68 -11.47
C ASP A 72 0.25 24.49 -11.27
N THR A 73 1.31 24.47 -12.09
CA THR A 73 2.33 23.42 -12.04
C THR A 73 3.11 23.37 -10.72
N ASN A 74 3.37 24.52 -10.09
CA ASN A 74 4.04 24.58 -8.80
C ASN A 74 3.14 24.04 -7.69
N VAL A 75 1.86 24.39 -7.73
CA VAL A 75 0.85 23.83 -6.80
C VAL A 75 0.76 22.32 -6.95
N ARG A 76 0.73 21.81 -8.18
CA ARG A 76 0.72 20.36 -8.45
C ARG A 76 1.97 19.65 -7.91
N LYS A 77 3.15 20.21 -8.14
CA LYS A 77 4.41 19.67 -7.58
C LYS A 77 4.40 19.68 -6.06
N TYR A 78 3.93 20.76 -5.44
CA TYR A 78 3.81 20.87 -4.00
C TYR A 78 2.85 19.83 -3.42
N ASN A 79 1.67 19.66 -4.02
CA ASN A 79 0.68 18.69 -3.56
C ASN A 79 1.16 17.25 -3.75
N MET A 80 1.84 16.95 -4.85
CA MET A 80 2.49 15.65 -5.06
C MET A 80 3.57 15.38 -4.01
N TRP A 81 4.44 16.36 -3.74
CA TRP A 81 5.44 16.26 -2.68
C TRP A 81 4.78 16.03 -1.31
N LEU A 82 3.71 16.77 -0.99
CA LEU A 82 3.02 16.67 0.29
C LEU A 82 2.30 15.33 0.46
N ALA A 83 1.66 14.81 -0.59
CA ALA A 83 1.04 13.49 -0.61
C ALA A 83 2.06 12.37 -0.31
N ASN A 84 3.21 12.40 -0.97
CA ASN A 84 4.31 11.46 -0.70
C ASN A 84 4.74 11.54 0.78
N ARG A 85 4.98 12.76 1.28
CA ARG A 85 5.39 12.98 2.68
C ARG A 85 4.38 12.44 3.68
N ARG A 86 3.08 12.56 3.41
CA ARG A 86 2.01 12.05 4.27
C ARG A 86 2.03 10.52 4.35
N ILE A 87 2.06 9.86 3.19
CA ILE A 87 2.22 8.40 3.10
C ILE A 87 3.48 7.94 3.83
N ASP A 88 4.61 8.61 3.59
CA ASP A 88 5.89 8.25 4.19
C ASP A 88 5.87 8.34 5.72
N ARG A 89 5.11 9.26 6.33
CA ARG A 89 4.98 9.32 7.79
C ARG A 89 4.31 8.08 8.36
N ILE A 90 3.26 7.59 7.71
CA ILE A 90 2.58 6.37 8.15
C ILE A 90 3.49 5.16 7.93
N LYS A 91 4.17 5.07 6.78
CA LYS A 91 5.16 4.01 6.53
C LYS A 91 6.28 4.00 7.56
N GLU A 92 6.84 5.17 7.86
CA GLU A 92 7.91 5.34 8.85
C GLU A 92 7.44 4.87 10.22
N TYR A 93 6.21 5.24 10.62
CA TYR A 93 5.60 4.78 11.87
C TYR A 93 5.50 3.25 11.91
N LEU A 94 4.84 2.65 10.92
CA LEU A 94 4.63 1.20 10.86
C LEU A 94 5.95 0.41 10.81
N THR A 95 6.94 0.91 10.06
CA THR A 95 8.27 0.29 9.96
C THR A 95 8.98 0.32 11.31
N LYS A 96 8.95 1.45 12.03
CA LYS A 96 9.57 1.58 13.36
C LYS A 96 8.89 0.66 14.39
N SER A 97 7.60 0.44 14.24
CA SER A 97 6.83 -0.48 15.09
C SER A 97 6.91 -1.94 14.63
N SER A 98 7.83 -2.28 13.72
CA SER A 98 8.05 -3.66 13.24
C SER A 98 6.82 -4.31 12.60
N TYR A 99 6.03 -3.53 11.86
CA TYR A 99 4.92 -4.06 11.06
C TYR A 99 5.40 -5.17 10.12
N SER A 100 4.71 -6.31 10.15
CA SER A 100 5.23 -7.56 9.57
C SER A 100 4.84 -7.78 8.11
N ALA A 101 3.81 -7.12 7.61
CA ALA A 101 3.34 -7.30 6.23
C ALA A 101 3.96 -6.27 5.27
N PRO A 102 4.09 -6.60 3.97
CA PRO A 102 4.54 -5.64 2.98
C PRO A 102 3.63 -4.40 2.93
N ILE A 103 4.21 -3.23 2.70
CA ILE A 103 3.48 -1.96 2.55
C ILE A 103 3.69 -1.42 1.15
N ILE A 104 2.60 -1.29 0.40
CA ILE A 104 2.55 -0.69 -0.93
C ILE A 104 1.89 0.68 -0.81
N SER A 105 2.37 1.64 -1.59
CA SER A 105 1.76 2.97 -1.65
C SER A 105 1.34 3.35 -3.05
N ARG A 106 0.26 4.12 -3.16
CA ARG A 106 -0.22 4.68 -4.42
C ARG A 106 -0.66 6.12 -4.22
N ILE A 107 -0.40 6.95 -5.23
CA ILE A 107 -0.99 8.29 -5.32
C ILE A 107 -1.89 8.29 -6.54
N LEU A 108 -3.18 8.58 -6.34
CA LEU A 108 -4.15 8.73 -7.41
C LEU A 108 -4.28 10.21 -7.77
N THR A 109 -4.16 10.57 -9.04
CA THR A 109 -4.17 11.98 -9.48
C THR A 109 -5.44 12.38 -10.23
N ALA A 110 -6.52 11.60 -10.08
CA ALA A 110 -7.77 11.75 -10.84
C ALA A 110 -8.98 12.00 -9.92
N SER A 111 -8.76 12.58 -8.74
CA SER A 111 -9.86 12.83 -7.81
C SER A 111 -10.61 14.11 -8.19
N SER A 112 -11.94 14.06 -8.09
CA SER A 112 -12.79 15.26 -8.21
C SER A 112 -12.78 16.11 -6.94
N GLU A 113 -12.35 15.54 -5.81
CA GLU A 113 -12.44 16.17 -4.49
C GLU A 113 -11.05 16.53 -3.93
N GLU A 114 -11.01 17.55 -3.09
CA GLU A 114 -9.80 17.88 -2.31
C GLU A 114 -9.76 17.01 -1.03
N LEU A 115 -9.54 15.71 -1.23
CA LEU A 115 -9.30 14.77 -0.13
C LEU A 115 -7.91 14.98 0.47
N ARG A 116 -7.79 14.79 1.78
CA ARG A 116 -6.54 15.00 2.53
C ARG A 116 -6.21 13.86 3.47
N ASP A 117 -6.85 12.74 3.26
CA ASP A 117 -6.68 11.49 3.98
C ASP A 117 -5.69 10.58 3.25
N VAL A 118 -4.94 9.83 4.04
CA VAL A 118 -4.34 8.59 3.55
C VAL A 118 -5.32 7.48 3.87
N ASN A 119 -5.86 6.85 2.83
CA ASN A 119 -6.68 5.66 2.94
C ASN A 119 -5.78 4.44 3.18
N ILE A 120 -6.14 3.64 4.18
CA ILE A 120 -5.43 2.43 4.58
C ILE A 120 -6.34 1.24 4.33
N SER A 121 -5.90 0.36 3.44
CA SER A 121 -6.66 -0.83 3.06
C SER A 121 -5.77 -2.08 3.06
N TRP A 122 -6.34 -3.25 3.34
CA TRP A 122 -5.66 -4.53 3.19
C TRP A 122 -5.95 -5.14 1.83
N CYS A 123 -4.90 -5.48 1.08
CA CYS A 123 -5.00 -6.20 -0.19
C CYS A 123 -4.70 -7.68 0.04
N HIS A 124 -5.67 -8.54 -0.27
CA HIS A 124 -5.50 -9.99 -0.17
C HIS A 124 -4.75 -10.53 -1.38
N ASN A 125 -3.79 -11.42 -1.18
CA ASN A 125 -3.13 -12.11 -2.30
C ASN A 125 -4.13 -13.09 -2.95
N GLU A 126 -4.26 -13.03 -4.29
CA GLU A 126 -5.21 -13.88 -5.05
C GLU A 126 -5.01 -15.38 -4.85
N ALA A 127 -3.81 -15.82 -4.48
CA ALA A 127 -3.54 -17.23 -4.14
C ALA A 127 -4.47 -17.75 -3.02
N SER A 128 -4.92 -16.89 -2.10
CA SER A 128 -5.82 -17.27 -1.01
C SER A 128 -7.26 -17.58 -1.45
N GLN A 129 -7.64 -17.22 -2.68
CA GLN A 129 -8.97 -17.49 -3.25
C GLN A 129 -8.96 -18.71 -4.17
N HIS A 130 -7.87 -18.95 -4.91
CA HIS A 130 -7.74 -20.15 -5.74
C HIS A 130 -7.82 -21.42 -4.88
N ASP A 131 -7.24 -21.40 -3.68
CA ASP A 131 -7.35 -22.51 -2.71
C ASP A 131 -8.77 -22.66 -2.12
N LYS A 132 -9.54 -21.56 -1.98
CA LYS A 132 -10.94 -21.61 -1.49
C LYS A 132 -11.92 -22.08 -2.57
N MET A 133 -11.69 -21.74 -3.84
CA MET A 133 -12.49 -22.26 -4.95
C MET A 133 -12.19 -23.75 -5.23
N LEU A 134 -10.94 -24.20 -5.01
CA LEU A 134 -10.56 -25.62 -5.12
C LEU A 134 -11.02 -26.46 -3.91
N ALA A 135 -11.06 -25.90 -2.70
CA ALA A 135 -11.60 -26.59 -1.53
C ALA A 135 -13.12 -26.85 -1.62
N ASN A 136 -13.87 -25.95 -2.27
CA ASN A 136 -15.31 -26.11 -2.46
C ASN A 136 -15.68 -27.07 -3.60
N THR A 137 -14.74 -27.47 -4.46
CA THR A 137 -14.99 -28.41 -5.56
C THR A 137 -14.68 -29.87 -5.21
N HIS A 138 -14.05 -30.13 -4.05
CA HIS A 138 -13.79 -31.49 -3.54
C HIS A 138 -14.68 -31.93 -2.38
N SER A 139 -15.64 -31.11 -1.94
CA SER A 139 -16.61 -31.46 -0.89
C SER A 139 -17.99 -31.91 -1.43
N GLU A 140 -18.07 -32.30 -2.70
CA GLU A 140 -19.23 -33.00 -3.27
C GLU A 140 -18.77 -34.15 -4.18
N LYS A 141 -18.33 -35.26 -3.57
CA LYS A 141 -18.70 -36.66 -3.91
C LYS A 141 -17.81 -37.68 -3.20
#